data_AF-A0A074YAR1-F1
#
_entry.id   AF-A0A074YAR1-F1
#
_cell.length_a   1.000
_cell.length_b   1.000
_cell.length_c   1.000
_cell.angle_alpha   90.00
_cell.angle_beta   90.00
_cell.angle_gamma   90.00
#
_symmetry.space_group_name_H-M   'P 1'
#
loop_
_entity.id
_entity.type
_entity.pdbx_description
1 polymer ?
#
loop_
_entity_poly.entity_id
_entity_poly.type
_entity_poly.pdbx_seq_one_letter_code
_entity_poly.pdbx_strand_id
1 'polypeptide(L)'
;MAITKRPRDEASTDRAAKKHKKSFDVGPRNLPDGTHRRKTIQIKRNLIEKAKLKKEYAKQKAQAGDDVLPKRPATYAPSEDEADDEPQEEEQVEEQVKETVKEVKAPRKSKSKPKAKSPSPEPIVEAPAPAEPEESNLDGIHHSRRQKIIPFAKEHRAAQRQKREIEERRAAYERSQVERAEKIEEREKFRKAMAKARSGGKNGQRKLGRESNVLLDRVKRMMQQG
;
A
#
# COMPACT_ATOMS: atom_id res chain seq x y z
N MET A 1 -79.34 -17.44 -43.63
CA MET A 1 -78.24 -18.32 -44.08
C MET A 1 -76.93 -17.71 -43.60
N ALA A 2 -76.09 -18.51 -42.93
CA ALA A 2 -74.97 -18.07 -42.11
C ALA A 2 -73.80 -17.50 -42.93
N ILE A 3 -73.25 -16.36 -42.50
CA ILE A 3 -72.00 -15.80 -43.03
C ILE A 3 -70.85 -16.33 -42.18
N THR A 4 -70.11 -17.30 -42.73
CA THR A 4 -68.89 -17.85 -42.15
C THR A 4 -67.80 -16.76 -42.14
N LYS A 5 -67.37 -16.33 -40.95
CA LYS A 5 -66.17 -15.47 -40.82
C LYS A 5 -64.95 -16.28 -41.23
N ARG A 6 -64.22 -15.81 -42.25
CA ARG A 6 -62.93 -16.37 -42.69
C ARG A 6 -61.91 -16.30 -41.55
N PRO A 7 -61.13 -17.36 -41.26
CA PRO A 7 -60.03 -17.27 -40.31
C PRO A 7 -58.95 -16.35 -40.87
N ARG A 8 -58.43 -15.47 -40.02
CA ARG A 8 -57.33 -14.56 -40.34
C ARG A 8 -56.02 -15.30 -40.10
N ASP A 9 -55.60 -16.11 -41.07
CA ASP A 9 -54.26 -16.68 -41.09
C ASP A 9 -53.22 -15.62 -41.49
N GLU A 10 -52.04 -15.76 -40.89
CA GLU A 10 -50.77 -15.10 -41.23
C GLU A 10 -50.63 -13.61 -40.88
N ALA A 11 -50.69 -13.27 -39.59
CA ALA A 11 -49.93 -12.14 -39.07
C ALA A 11 -48.50 -12.59 -38.80
N SER A 12 -47.60 -12.34 -39.75
CA SER A 12 -46.16 -12.61 -39.68
C SER A 12 -45.57 -12.29 -38.30
N THR A 13 -45.11 -13.31 -37.58
CA THR A 13 -44.39 -13.20 -36.30
C THR A 13 -42.92 -12.77 -36.48
N ASP A 14 -42.61 -12.03 -37.55
CA ASP A 14 -41.24 -11.62 -37.89
C ASP A 14 -40.98 -10.14 -37.61
N ARG A 15 -41.60 -9.60 -36.56
CA ARG A 15 -41.10 -8.34 -35.98
C ARG A 15 -39.92 -8.67 -35.08
N ALA A 16 -38.73 -8.80 -35.69
CA ALA A 16 -37.46 -8.96 -35.01
C ALA A 16 -37.43 -8.07 -33.75
N ALA A 17 -37.38 -8.73 -32.58
CA ALA A 17 -37.51 -8.07 -31.29
C ALA A 17 -36.42 -7.00 -31.16
N LYS A 18 -36.81 -5.72 -31.26
CA LYS A 18 -35.89 -4.60 -31.05
C LYS A 18 -35.34 -4.71 -29.64
N LYS A 19 -34.05 -5.02 -29.51
CA LYS A 19 -33.37 -5.06 -28.20
C LYS A 19 -33.47 -3.66 -27.60
N HIS A 20 -34.34 -3.49 -26.61
CA HIS A 20 -34.42 -2.25 -25.85
C HIS A 20 -33.04 -2.02 -25.20
N LYS A 21 -32.38 -0.92 -25.55
CA LYS A 21 -31.14 -0.49 -24.89
C LYS A 21 -31.51 -0.24 -23.43
N LYS A 22 -30.87 -0.98 -22.51
CA LYS A 22 -31.07 -0.80 -21.07
C LYS A 22 -30.79 0.67 -20.75
N SER A 23 -31.78 1.37 -20.19
CA SER A 23 -31.63 2.71 -19.65
C SER A 23 -30.48 2.73 -18.64
N PHE A 24 -29.91 3.91 -18.41
CA PHE A 24 -28.83 4.09 -17.44
C PHE A 24 -29.29 3.55 -16.07
N ASP A 25 -28.79 2.37 -15.70
CA ASP A 25 -29.21 1.63 -14.52
C ASP A 25 -28.57 2.29 -13.30
N VAL A 26 -29.25 3.28 -12.73
CA VAL A 26 -28.84 3.97 -11.49
C VAL A 26 -29.22 3.13 -10.28
N GLY A 27 -28.85 1.85 -10.32
CA GLY A 27 -29.12 0.88 -9.28
C GLY A 27 -27.88 0.55 -8.46
N PRO A 28 -28.03 -0.21 -7.35
CA PRO A 28 -26.94 -0.67 -6.46
C PRO A 28 -25.87 -1.51 -7.17
N ARG A 29 -26.07 -1.81 -8.46
CA ARG A 29 -25.14 -2.49 -9.35
C ARG A 29 -24.00 -1.57 -9.86
N ASN A 30 -24.26 -0.27 -9.98
CA ASN A 30 -23.30 0.78 -10.38
C ASN A 30 -22.86 1.68 -9.21
N LEU A 31 -23.46 1.52 -8.03
CA LEU A 31 -22.99 2.17 -6.82
C LEU A 31 -21.83 1.37 -6.19
N PRO A 32 -20.89 2.05 -5.53
CA PRO A 32 -19.81 1.36 -4.83
C PRO A 32 -20.44 0.46 -3.77
N ASP A 33 -20.24 -0.85 -3.91
CA ASP A 33 -20.74 -1.83 -2.97
C ASP A 33 -20.42 -1.42 -1.52
N GLY A 34 -21.43 -1.49 -0.65
CA GLY A 34 -21.30 -1.14 0.76
C GLY A 34 -20.16 -1.90 1.43
N THR A 35 -19.62 -1.34 2.51
CA THR A 35 -18.41 -1.83 3.20
C THR A 35 -18.48 -3.32 3.54
N HIS A 36 -19.66 -3.83 3.90
CA HIS A 36 -19.88 -5.24 4.21
C HIS A 36 -19.77 -6.15 2.98
N ARG A 37 -20.38 -5.78 1.84
CA ARG A 37 -20.30 -6.58 0.60
C ARG A 37 -18.86 -6.68 0.09
N ARG A 38 -18.06 -5.60 0.22
CA ARG A 38 -16.62 -5.64 -0.09
C ARG A 38 -15.85 -6.61 0.80
N LYS A 39 -16.08 -6.58 2.12
CA LYS A 39 -15.46 -7.51 3.07
C LYS A 39 -15.83 -8.95 2.74
N THR A 40 -17.10 -9.24 2.46
CA THR A 40 -17.54 -10.59 2.08
C THR A 40 -16.89 -11.06 0.79
N ILE A 41 -16.77 -10.21 -0.23
CA ILE A 41 -16.08 -10.54 -1.47
C ILE A 41 -14.59 -10.81 -1.21
N GLN A 42 -13.94 -10.01 -0.37
CA GLN A 42 -12.54 -10.20 0.00
C GLN A 42 -12.32 -11.52 0.76
N ILE A 43 -13.18 -11.83 1.74
CA ILE A 43 -13.16 -13.10 2.48
C ILE A 43 -13.30 -14.28 1.51
N LYS A 44 -14.27 -14.21 0.60
CA LYS A 44 -14.48 -15.26 -0.43
C LYS A 44 -13.26 -15.43 -1.33
N ARG A 45 -12.67 -14.34 -1.83
CA ARG A 45 -11.45 -14.39 -2.66
C ARG A 45 -10.27 -15.00 -1.90
N ASN A 46 -10.03 -14.56 -0.67
CA ASN A 46 -8.95 -15.09 0.19
C ASN A 46 -9.12 -16.59 0.45
N LEU A 47 -10.36 -17.06 0.66
CA LEU A 47 -10.64 -18.47 0.91
C LEU A 47 -10.39 -19.33 -0.35
N ILE A 48 -10.77 -18.81 -1.51
CA ILE A 48 -10.48 -19.45 -2.81
C ILE A 48 -8.96 -19.51 -3.06
N GLU A 49 -8.23 -18.43 -2.79
CA GLU A 49 -6.77 -18.39 -2.96
C GLU A 49 -6.07 -19.40 -2.04
N LYS A 50 -6.45 -19.46 -0.75
CA LYS A 50 -5.93 -20.48 0.18
C LYS A 50 -6.21 -21.90 -0.32
N ALA A 51 -7.41 -22.17 -0.82
CA ALA A 51 -7.75 -23.48 -1.37
C ALA A 51 -6.92 -23.81 -2.62
N LYS A 52 -6.65 -22.84 -3.50
CA LYS A 52 -5.77 -23.02 -4.66
C LYS A 52 -4.34 -23.32 -4.24
N LEU A 53 -3.78 -22.56 -3.29
CA LEU A 53 -2.44 -22.80 -2.76
C LEU A 53 -2.31 -24.19 -2.14
N LYS A 54 -3.32 -24.63 -1.36
CA LYS A 54 -3.34 -26.00 -0.81
C LYS A 54 -3.35 -27.06 -1.91
N LYS A 55 -4.14 -26.87 -2.98
CA LYS A 55 -4.18 -27.79 -4.11
C LYS A 55 -2.86 -27.83 -4.88
N GLU A 56 -2.27 -26.67 -5.15
CA GLU A 56 -0.97 -26.57 -5.83
C GLU A 56 0.14 -27.19 -4.99
N TYR A 57 0.15 -26.93 -3.68
CA TYR A 57 1.09 -27.55 -2.74
C TYR A 57 0.94 -29.07 -2.70
N ALA A 58 -0.29 -29.58 -2.59
CA ALA A 58 -0.55 -31.02 -2.64
C ALA A 58 -0.09 -31.63 -3.98
N LYS A 59 -0.29 -30.92 -5.10
CA LYS A 59 0.18 -31.34 -6.42
C LYS A 59 1.71 -31.36 -6.50
N GLN A 60 2.37 -30.32 -5.99
CA GLN A 60 3.84 -30.25 -5.94
C GLN A 60 4.41 -31.34 -5.04
N LYS A 61 3.81 -31.58 -3.86
CA LYS A 61 4.22 -32.66 -2.96
C LYS A 61 4.07 -34.03 -3.63
N ALA A 62 2.95 -34.28 -4.31
CA ALA A 62 2.74 -35.53 -5.06
C ALA A 62 3.71 -35.69 -6.24
N GLN A 63 4.09 -34.59 -6.91
CA GLN A 63 5.05 -34.61 -8.01
C GLN A 63 6.50 -34.73 -7.55
N ALA A 64 6.83 -34.19 -6.39
CA ALA A 64 8.19 -34.15 -5.85
C ALA A 64 8.54 -35.38 -5.00
N GLY A 65 7.56 -36.25 -4.68
CA GLY A 65 7.75 -37.30 -3.68
C GLY A 65 8.04 -36.72 -2.30
N ASP A 66 8.14 -37.55 -1.27
CA ASP A 66 8.49 -37.11 0.10
C ASP A 66 9.95 -36.59 0.23
N ASP A 67 10.66 -36.44 -0.89
CA ASP A 67 12.07 -36.06 -0.99
C ASP A 67 12.34 -34.55 -0.83
N VAL A 68 11.30 -33.73 -0.64
CA VAL A 68 11.41 -32.26 -0.43
C VAL A 68 11.07 -31.86 1.01
N LEU A 69 11.26 -32.75 1.98
CA LEU A 69 11.48 -32.30 3.35
C LEU A 69 12.88 -31.68 3.41
N PRO A 70 13.04 -30.39 3.77
CA PRO A 70 14.36 -29.88 4.06
C PRO A 70 14.91 -30.71 5.23
N LYS A 71 15.94 -31.53 4.97
CA LYS A 71 16.72 -32.17 6.03
C LYS A 71 17.09 -31.06 7.02
N ARG A 72 16.51 -31.11 8.23
CA ARG A 72 16.91 -30.22 9.32
C ARG A 72 18.43 -30.31 9.44
N PRO A 73 19.17 -29.20 9.49
CA PRO A 73 20.62 -29.26 9.64
C PRO A 73 20.93 -30.04 10.92
N ALA A 74 21.84 -31.01 10.84
CA ALA A 74 22.19 -31.96 11.90
C ALA A 74 22.80 -31.33 13.17
N THR A 75 22.75 -30.00 13.30
CA THR A 75 23.20 -29.24 14.47
C THR A 75 22.15 -29.13 15.57
N TYR A 76 20.94 -29.63 15.36
CA TYR A 76 19.91 -29.74 16.41
C TYR A 76 19.71 -31.23 16.70
N ALA A 77 20.37 -31.72 17.77
CA ALA A 77 20.16 -33.07 18.26
C ALA A 77 18.71 -33.20 18.79
N PRO A 78 17.99 -34.29 18.50
CA PRO A 78 16.69 -34.53 19.10
C PRO A 78 16.88 -34.77 20.60
N SER A 79 16.26 -33.94 21.44
CA SER A 79 16.00 -34.29 22.84
C SER A 79 15.00 -35.44 22.86
N GLU A 80 15.24 -36.44 23.70
CA GLU A 80 14.47 -37.70 23.80
C GLU A 80 13.00 -37.53 24.27
N ASP A 81 12.50 -36.30 24.39
CA ASP A 81 11.14 -35.97 24.82
C ASP A 81 10.10 -35.86 23.66
N GLU A 82 10.49 -36.13 22.40
CA GLU A 82 9.59 -36.01 21.22
C GLU A 82 9.19 -37.38 20.64
N ALA A 83 9.18 -38.43 21.46
CA ALA A 83 8.80 -39.79 21.09
C ALA A 83 7.52 -40.26 21.81
N ASP A 84 6.47 -39.43 21.81
CA ASP A 84 5.08 -39.85 22.02
C ASP A 84 4.18 -38.62 21.83
N ASP A 85 3.64 -38.41 20.62
CA ASP A 85 2.31 -37.82 20.46
C ASP A 85 1.82 -38.00 19.00
N GLU A 86 1.20 -39.16 18.74
CA GLU A 86 0.22 -39.29 17.65
C GLU A 86 -1.19 -38.98 18.18
N PRO A 87 -2.14 -38.59 17.32
CA PRO A 87 -3.08 -37.50 17.60
C PRO A 87 -4.37 -37.97 18.27
N GLN A 88 -4.67 -37.43 19.44
CA GLN A 88 -6.02 -37.35 19.98
C GLN A 88 -6.24 -35.94 20.55
N GLU A 89 -7.48 -35.46 20.49
CA GLU A 89 -7.97 -34.16 21.03
C GLU A 89 -8.10 -32.99 20.04
N GLU A 90 -8.89 -33.22 18.98
CA GLU A 90 -9.66 -32.14 18.32
C GLU A 90 -10.87 -31.70 19.19
N GLU A 91 -10.70 -31.06 20.36
CA GLU A 91 -11.87 -30.41 21.02
C GLU A 91 -11.61 -29.28 22.05
N GLN A 92 -10.39 -28.76 22.25
CA GLN A 92 -10.17 -27.77 23.34
C GLN A 92 -9.44 -26.46 22.98
N VAL A 93 -9.26 -26.14 21.69
CA VAL A 93 -8.54 -24.90 21.29
C VAL A 93 -9.48 -23.75 20.86
N GLU A 94 -10.79 -23.95 20.84
CA GLU A 94 -11.73 -22.94 20.30
C GLU A 94 -12.02 -21.76 21.26
N GLU A 95 -11.60 -21.82 22.53
CA GLU A 95 -11.96 -20.79 23.53
C GLU A 95 -10.91 -19.68 23.74
N GLN A 96 -9.63 -19.88 23.41
CA GLN A 96 -8.57 -18.92 23.80
C GLN A 96 -8.12 -17.92 22.71
N VAL A 97 -8.66 -17.96 21.49
CA VAL A 97 -8.18 -17.09 20.38
C VAL A 97 -8.98 -15.78 20.24
N LYS A 98 -9.93 -15.49 21.13
CA LYS A 98 -10.76 -14.26 21.03
C LYS A 98 -10.09 -12.98 21.55
N GLU A 99 -8.97 -13.04 22.26
CA GLU A 99 -8.45 -11.86 22.97
C GLU A 99 -7.28 -11.11 22.30
N THR A 100 -6.67 -11.64 21.24
CA THR A 100 -5.51 -10.98 20.59
C THR A 100 -5.86 -10.40 19.21
N VAL A 101 -7.02 -9.76 19.08
CA VAL A 101 -7.39 -8.95 17.90
C VAL A 101 -7.36 -7.47 18.27
N LYS A 102 -6.17 -6.89 18.30
CA LYS A 102 -5.83 -5.46 18.15
C LYS A 102 -4.30 -5.50 18.12
N GLU A 103 -3.64 -5.38 16.99
CA GLU A 103 -3.30 -4.07 16.44
C GLU A 103 -2.56 -4.24 15.10
N VAL A 104 -2.73 -3.24 14.22
CA VAL A 104 -1.91 -2.98 13.02
C VAL A 104 -2.09 -3.90 11.81
N LYS A 105 -2.94 -3.47 10.86
CA LYS A 105 -2.66 -3.69 9.43
C LYS A 105 -3.13 -2.50 8.58
N ALA A 106 -2.19 -1.63 8.25
CA ALA A 106 -2.35 -0.56 7.27
C ALA A 106 -2.47 -1.10 5.84
N PRO A 107 -3.28 -0.50 4.94
CA PRO A 107 -3.48 -1.01 3.59
C PRO A 107 -2.35 -0.58 2.63
N ARG A 108 -1.63 -1.55 2.07
CA ARG A 108 -0.72 -1.35 0.94
C ARG A 108 -1.52 -1.11 -0.35
N LYS A 109 -1.54 0.13 -0.84
CA LYS A 109 -2.10 0.49 -2.16
C LYS A 109 -1.08 0.16 -3.24
N SER A 110 -1.45 -0.75 -4.14
CA SER A 110 -0.80 -0.94 -5.44
C SER A 110 -1.17 0.22 -6.36
N LYS A 111 -0.17 0.84 -6.99
CA LYS A 111 -0.38 1.75 -8.12
C LYS A 111 0.24 1.15 -9.38
N SER A 112 -0.63 0.95 -10.36
CA SER A 112 -0.38 0.68 -11.77
C SER A 112 0.48 1.78 -12.41
N LYS A 113 1.50 1.38 -13.16
CA LYS A 113 2.28 2.25 -14.06
C LYS A 113 1.51 2.48 -15.37
N PRO A 114 1.41 3.71 -15.90
CA PRO A 114 1.25 3.92 -17.33
C PRO A 114 2.64 4.04 -18.00
N LYS A 115 2.75 3.48 -19.21
CA LYS A 115 3.88 3.66 -20.13
C LYS A 115 3.99 5.14 -20.51
N ALA A 116 5.18 5.72 -20.40
CA ALA A 116 5.53 6.99 -21.04
C ALA A 116 6.82 6.81 -21.85
N LYS A 117 6.79 7.38 -23.05
CA LYS A 117 7.79 7.31 -24.12
C LYS A 117 9.09 8.01 -23.73
N SER A 118 10.19 7.47 -24.22
CA SER A 118 11.53 8.08 -24.22
C SER A 118 11.59 9.35 -25.08
N PRO A 119 12.36 10.36 -24.65
CA PRO A 119 13.12 11.18 -25.57
C PRO A 119 14.64 11.08 -25.35
N SER A 120 15.36 11.20 -26.46
CA SER A 120 16.82 11.17 -26.66
C SER A 120 17.55 12.31 -25.94
N PRO A 121 18.88 12.21 -25.65
CA PRO A 121 19.62 13.21 -24.90
C PRO A 121 20.37 14.21 -25.79
N GLU A 122 20.40 15.50 -25.41
CA GLU A 122 21.35 16.52 -25.89
C GLU A 122 21.72 17.48 -24.72
N PRO A 123 22.71 18.39 -24.84
CA PRO A 123 23.97 18.30 -24.12
C PRO A 123 24.10 19.33 -22.98
N ILE A 124 25.10 19.12 -22.13
CA ILE A 124 25.42 19.90 -20.93
C ILE A 124 26.05 21.24 -21.33
N VAL A 125 25.49 22.36 -20.85
CA VAL A 125 26.09 23.71 -20.92
C VAL A 125 26.51 24.14 -19.50
N GLU A 126 27.81 24.05 -19.27
CA GLU A 126 28.76 25.02 -18.69
C GLU A 126 28.32 26.14 -17.69
N ALA A 127 29.06 26.21 -16.56
CA ALA A 127 29.50 27.37 -15.71
C ALA A 127 29.16 27.26 -14.19
N PRO A 128 29.91 27.93 -13.27
CA PRO A 128 31.36 27.93 -13.04
C PRO A 128 31.75 27.58 -11.56
N ALA A 129 33.06 27.43 -11.31
CA ALA A 129 33.75 26.90 -10.12
C ALA A 129 33.52 27.60 -8.76
N PRO A 130 34.03 27.01 -7.64
CA PRO A 130 35.13 27.71 -6.97
C PRO A 130 36.29 26.84 -6.44
N ALA A 131 37.47 27.48 -6.45
CA ALA A 131 38.65 27.35 -5.59
C ALA A 131 39.59 26.13 -5.73
N GLU A 132 40.62 26.37 -6.55
CA GLU A 132 41.94 25.70 -6.58
C GLU A 132 42.71 25.84 -5.25
N PRO A 133 43.57 24.87 -4.90
CA PRO A 133 44.85 25.16 -4.29
C PRO A 133 46.00 24.78 -5.24
N GLU A 134 46.86 25.76 -5.52
CA GLU A 134 48.02 25.61 -6.38
C GLU A 134 49.11 24.68 -5.80
N GLU A 135 49.54 23.80 -6.69
CA GLU A 135 50.86 23.22 -6.94
C GLU A 135 51.87 23.02 -5.80
N SER A 136 52.26 21.75 -5.63
CA SER A 136 53.67 21.41 -5.46
C SER A 136 54.08 20.35 -6.50
N ASN A 137 54.71 20.83 -7.56
CA ASN A 137 55.29 20.04 -8.65
C ASN A 137 56.72 19.59 -8.27
N LEU A 138 56.87 18.42 -7.64
CA LEU A 138 58.15 17.70 -7.55
C LEU A 138 57.93 16.17 -7.51
N ASP A 139 58.12 15.55 -8.68
CA ASP A 139 58.82 14.28 -8.90
C ASP A 139 58.69 13.17 -7.86
N GLY A 140 57.57 12.47 -7.94
CA GLY A 140 57.46 11.09 -7.56
C GLY A 140 56.32 10.50 -8.36
N ILE A 141 56.58 9.48 -9.18
CA ILE A 141 55.56 8.72 -9.87
C ILE A 141 54.73 8.02 -8.79
N HIS A 142 53.78 8.75 -8.21
CA HIS A 142 52.76 8.23 -7.33
C HIS A 142 51.97 7.27 -8.21
N HIS A 143 52.37 6.00 -8.19
CA HIS A 143 51.62 4.92 -8.80
C HIS A 143 50.25 4.97 -8.17
N SER A 144 49.33 5.71 -8.82
CA SER A 144 47.95 5.85 -8.37
C SER A 144 47.47 4.43 -8.20
N ARG A 145 47.28 4.00 -6.95
CA ARG A 145 46.96 2.60 -6.62
C ARG A 145 45.81 2.21 -7.53
N ARG A 146 46.06 1.31 -8.49
CA ARG A 146 45.06 0.88 -9.46
C ARG A 146 43.85 0.44 -8.66
N GLN A 147 42.69 1.02 -8.95
CA GLN A 147 41.45 0.69 -8.26
C GLN A 147 41.27 -0.82 -8.34
N LYS A 148 41.20 -1.47 -7.18
CA LYS A 148 41.08 -2.93 -7.11
C LYS A 148 39.84 -3.33 -7.90
N ILE A 149 40.02 -4.19 -8.89
CA ILE A 149 38.91 -4.70 -9.71
C ILE A 149 38.03 -5.51 -8.78
N ILE A 150 36.88 -4.95 -8.39
CA ILE A 150 35.90 -5.66 -7.59
C ILE A 150 35.28 -6.71 -8.52
N PRO A 151 35.35 -8.02 -8.20
CA PRO A 151 34.66 -9.02 -8.97
C PRO A 151 33.16 -8.67 -9.04
N PHE A 152 32.54 -8.84 -10.20
CA PHE A 152 31.15 -8.45 -10.47
C PHE A 152 30.87 -6.94 -10.32
N ALA A 153 31.80 -6.07 -10.73
CA ALA A 153 31.63 -4.61 -10.69
C ALA A 153 30.31 -4.09 -11.31
N LYS A 154 29.79 -4.76 -12.35
CA LYS A 154 28.48 -4.44 -12.96
C LYS A 154 27.31 -4.71 -12.01
N GLU A 155 27.32 -5.83 -11.32
CA GLU A 155 26.29 -6.23 -10.35
C GLU A 155 26.35 -5.35 -9.11
N HIS A 156 27.56 -5.03 -8.62
CA HIS A 156 27.73 -4.12 -7.50
C HIS A 156 27.17 -2.71 -7.81
N ARG A 157 27.41 -2.19 -9.01
CA ARG A 157 26.82 -0.92 -9.46
C ARG A 157 25.30 -1.00 -9.59
N ALA A 158 24.77 -2.12 -10.08
CA ALA A 158 23.32 -2.34 -10.15
C ALA A 158 22.69 -2.40 -8.75
N ALA A 159 23.32 -3.11 -7.81
CA ALA A 159 22.89 -3.20 -6.43
C ALA A 159 22.91 -1.83 -5.73
N GLN A 160 23.94 -1.02 -5.97
CA GLN A 160 24.00 0.36 -5.46
C GLN A 160 22.89 1.25 -6.03
N ARG A 161 22.59 1.14 -7.33
CA ARG A 161 21.46 1.86 -7.94
C ARG A 161 20.12 1.47 -7.32
N GLN A 162 19.90 0.18 -7.11
CA GLN A 162 18.69 -0.33 -6.45
C GLN A 162 18.57 0.15 -5.00
N LYS A 163 19.68 0.13 -4.23
CA LYS A 163 19.70 0.67 -2.86
C LYS A 163 19.33 2.16 -2.85
N ARG A 164 19.92 2.96 -3.74
CA ARG A 164 19.60 4.40 -3.87
C ARG A 164 18.13 4.63 -4.23
N GLU A 165 17.56 3.89 -5.18
CA GLU A 165 16.15 4.03 -5.56
C GLU A 165 15.20 3.68 -4.38
N ILE A 166 15.53 2.64 -3.61
CA ILE A 166 14.76 2.26 -2.41
C ILE A 166 14.88 3.33 -1.32
N GLU A 167 16.08 3.86 -1.09
CA GLU A 167 16.34 4.94 -0.14
C GLU A 167 15.63 6.23 -0.53
N GLU A 168 15.66 6.63 -1.80
CA GLU A 168 14.93 7.80 -2.31
C GLU A 168 13.43 7.63 -2.10
N ARG A 169 12.89 6.44 -2.41
CA ARG A 169 11.47 6.12 -2.20
C ARG A 169 11.10 6.17 -0.71
N ARG A 170 11.99 5.69 0.16
CA ARG A 170 11.81 5.73 1.61
C ARG A 170 11.87 7.17 2.13
N ALA A 171 12.86 7.94 1.72
CA ALA A 171 13.01 9.35 2.08
C ALA A 171 11.81 10.20 1.62
N ALA A 172 11.27 9.94 0.43
CA ALA A 172 10.05 10.60 -0.04
C ALA A 172 8.83 10.27 0.83
N TYR A 173 8.71 9.03 1.27
CA TYR A 173 7.66 8.63 2.21
C TYR A 173 7.84 9.29 3.57
N GLU A 174 9.06 9.29 4.11
CA GLU A 174 9.39 9.91 5.40
C GLU A 174 9.11 11.42 5.37
N ARG A 175 9.53 12.14 4.33
CA ARG A 175 9.20 13.56 4.14
C ARG A 175 7.70 13.80 4.13
N SER A 176 6.92 13.01 3.38
CA SER A 176 5.46 13.11 3.38
C SER A 176 4.83 12.81 4.74
N GLN A 177 5.43 11.94 5.56
CA GLN A 177 4.94 11.65 6.91
C GLN A 177 5.26 12.78 7.89
N VAL A 178 6.47 13.35 7.81
CA VAL A 178 6.87 14.50 8.62
C VAL A 178 5.95 15.69 8.35
N GLU A 179 5.71 16.06 7.08
CA GLU A 179 4.79 17.16 6.75
C GLU A 179 3.35 16.92 7.27
N ARG A 180 2.89 15.67 7.27
CA ARG A 180 1.58 15.32 7.83
C ARG A 180 1.58 15.43 9.35
N ALA A 181 2.64 14.95 10.01
CA ALA A 181 2.80 15.02 11.44
C ALA A 181 2.84 16.48 11.92
N GLU A 182 3.62 17.33 11.27
CA GLU A 182 3.69 18.77 11.57
C GLU A 182 2.30 19.43 11.45
N LYS A 183 1.56 19.15 10.37
CA LYS A 183 0.18 19.66 10.19
C LYS A 183 -0.77 19.16 11.27
N ILE A 184 -0.62 17.92 11.75
CA ILE A 184 -1.44 17.36 12.82
C ILE A 184 -1.07 18.03 14.14
N GLU A 185 0.22 18.15 14.46
CA GLU A 185 0.70 18.80 15.67
C GLU A 185 0.27 20.26 15.76
N GLU A 186 0.35 21.02 14.67
CA GLU A 186 -0.12 22.40 14.64
C GLU A 186 -1.62 22.50 14.94
N ARG A 187 -2.42 21.58 14.39
CA ARG A 187 -3.86 21.50 14.67
C ARG A 187 -4.12 21.11 16.12
N GLU A 188 -3.35 20.19 16.67
CA GLU A 188 -3.46 19.77 18.08
C GLU A 188 -3.03 20.88 19.04
N LYS A 189 -1.93 21.58 18.75
CA LYS A 189 -1.48 22.77 19.48
C LYS A 189 -2.57 23.84 19.46
N PHE A 190 -3.17 24.13 18.29
CA PHE A 190 -4.28 25.06 18.18
C PHE A 190 -5.52 24.59 18.96
N ARG A 191 -5.90 23.31 18.84
CA ARG A 191 -7.02 22.72 19.58
C ARG A 191 -6.80 22.81 21.09
N LYS A 192 -5.59 22.53 21.57
CA LYS A 192 -5.21 22.60 22.98
C LYS A 192 -5.25 24.05 23.49
N ALA A 193 -4.72 25.01 22.72
CA ALA A 193 -4.79 26.43 23.05
C ALA A 193 -6.25 26.93 23.12
N MET A 194 -7.09 26.57 22.14
CA MET A 194 -8.52 26.88 22.16
C MET A 194 -9.25 26.23 23.33
N ALA A 195 -8.96 24.96 23.64
CA ALA A 195 -9.53 24.27 24.79
C ALA A 195 -9.12 24.94 26.10
N LYS A 196 -7.87 25.38 26.21
CA LYS A 196 -7.37 26.12 27.38
C LYS A 196 -8.00 27.49 27.51
N ALA A 197 -8.21 28.21 26.41
CA ALA A 197 -8.88 29.51 26.39
C ALA A 197 -10.38 29.39 26.73
N ARG A 198 -11.03 28.33 26.24
CA ARG A 198 -12.44 27.98 26.52
C ARG A 198 -12.67 27.41 27.92
N SER A 199 -11.61 26.94 28.59
CA SER A 199 -11.67 26.52 29.98
C SER A 199 -12.14 27.71 30.82
N GLY A 200 -13.40 27.68 31.24
CA GLY A 200 -14.06 28.75 31.97
C GLY A 200 -13.31 29.13 33.24
N GLY A 201 -13.59 30.34 33.73
CA GLY A 201 -13.09 30.78 35.05
C GLY A 201 -13.70 29.99 36.21
N LYS A 202 -13.44 30.41 37.44
CA LYS A 202 -14.00 29.78 38.66
C LYS A 202 -15.54 29.68 38.66
N ASN A 203 -16.20 30.52 37.87
CA ASN A 203 -17.65 30.56 37.68
C ASN A 203 -18.13 29.78 36.43
N GLY A 204 -17.24 29.03 35.75
CA GLY A 204 -17.56 28.29 34.52
C GLY A 204 -17.77 29.14 33.26
N GLN A 205 -17.87 30.47 33.39
CA GLN A 205 -18.04 31.38 32.27
C GLN A 205 -16.79 31.49 31.39
N ARG A 206 -17.01 31.49 30.07
CA ARG A 206 -15.96 31.66 29.06
C ARG A 206 -15.43 33.09 29.07
N LYS A 207 -14.12 33.25 28.96
CA LYS A 207 -13.47 34.56 28.90
C LYS A 207 -13.11 34.88 27.45
N LEU A 208 -13.94 35.67 26.78
CA LEU A 208 -13.79 36.00 25.36
C LEU A 208 -12.40 36.56 25.03
N GLY A 209 -11.81 37.37 25.92
CA GLY A 209 -10.47 37.93 25.75
C GLY A 209 -9.32 36.90 25.71
N ARG A 210 -9.53 35.67 26.21
CA ARG A 210 -8.55 34.58 26.06
C ARG A 210 -8.71 33.84 24.74
N GLU A 211 -9.96 33.71 24.28
CA GLU A 211 -10.29 33.06 23.01
C GLU A 211 -9.94 33.95 21.82
N SER A 212 -10.08 35.27 21.96
CA SER A 212 -9.78 36.25 20.91
C SER A 212 -8.31 36.15 20.47
N ASN A 213 -7.36 36.02 21.39
CA ASN A 213 -5.93 35.97 21.04
C ASN A 213 -5.60 34.75 20.16
N VAL A 214 -6.11 33.56 20.51
CA VAL A 214 -5.89 32.33 19.73
C VAL A 214 -6.55 32.42 18.35
N LEU A 215 -7.71 33.07 18.25
CA LEU A 215 -8.39 33.30 16.98
C LEU A 215 -7.66 34.31 16.10
N LEU A 216 -7.14 35.39 16.69
CA LEU A 216 -6.33 36.39 15.97
C LEU A 216 -5.06 35.78 15.38
N ASP A 217 -4.36 34.92 16.13
CA ASP A 217 -3.19 34.18 15.63
C ASP A 217 -3.53 33.29 14.43
N ARG A 218 -4.72 32.67 14.43
CA ARG A 218 -5.20 31.86 13.30
C ARG A 218 -5.51 32.72 12.08
N VAL A 219 -6.16 33.87 12.27
CA VAL A 219 -6.44 34.82 11.18
C VAL A 219 -5.15 35.36 10.59
N LYS A 220 -4.17 35.73 11.42
CA LYS A 220 -2.84 36.17 10.98
C LYS A 220 -2.15 35.12 10.12
N ARG A 221 -2.19 33.83 10.51
CA ARG A 221 -1.64 32.73 9.70
C ARG A 221 -2.38 32.55 8.38
N MET A 222 -3.72 32.67 8.36
CA MET A 222 -4.49 32.59 7.12
C MET A 222 -4.18 33.75 6.16
N MET A 223 -4.00 34.97 6.68
CA MET A 223 -3.60 36.13 5.88
C MET A 223 -2.17 36.04 5.34
N GLN A 224 -1.27 35.29 6.00
CA GLN A 224 0.10 35.07 5.53
C GLN A 224 0.20 33.97 4.46
N GLN A 225 -0.83 33.11 4.35
CA GLN A 225 -0.88 31.96 3.44
C GLN A 225 -1.67 32.24 2.15
N GLY A 226 -2.35 33.39 2.06
CA GLY A 226 -3.06 33.86 0.87
C GLY A 226 -2.32 35.01 0.21
#